data_AF-A0A967SML6-F1
#
_entry.id   AF-A0A967SML6-F1
#
_cell.length_a   1.000
_cell.length_b   1.000
_cell.length_c   1.000
_cell.angle_alpha   90.00
_cell.angle_beta   90.00
_cell.angle_gamma   90.00
#
_symmetry.space_group_name_H-M   'P 1'
#
loop_
_entity.id
_entity.type
_entity.pdbx_description
1 polymer ?
#
loop_
_entity_poly.entity_id
_entity_poly.type
_entity_poly.pdbx_seq_one_letter_code
_entity_poly.pdbx_strand_id
1 'polypeptide(L)'
;VGESSSTGMLTIYLTDAPTIATFDSVNITFSQVSAHLDSEWVTVQGDTLTANLLDLYNGNTIVFGSAEVPAGKYTQVRIKIDDAYVVMNGQRHD
;
A
#
# COMPACT_ATOMS: atom_id res chain seq x y z
N VAL A 1 -20.29 -0.62 -32.67
CA VAL A 1 -19.91 -1.73 -31.77
C VAL A 1 -19.10 -1.08 -30.67
N GLY A 2 -19.59 -1.09 -29.43
CA GLY A 2 -18.88 -0.45 -28.31
C GLY A 2 -17.65 -1.27 -27.98
N GLU A 3 -16.49 -0.64 -27.87
CA GLU A 3 -15.28 -1.32 -27.44
C GLU A 3 -15.47 -1.77 -25.99
N SER A 4 -15.59 -3.08 -25.78
CA SER A 4 -15.47 -3.66 -24.45
C SER A 4 -14.05 -3.38 -23.97
N SER A 5 -13.88 -2.36 -23.12
CA SER A 5 -12.61 -2.04 -22.48
C SER A 5 -12.14 -3.29 -21.74
N SER A 6 -11.06 -3.91 -22.22
CA SER A 6 -10.49 -5.08 -21.56
C SER A 6 -9.99 -4.68 -20.18
N THR A 7 -10.14 -5.57 -19.20
CA THR A 7 -9.75 -5.37 -17.80
C THR A 7 -8.82 -6.50 -17.34
N GLY A 8 -8.15 -6.29 -16.21
CA GLY A 8 -7.36 -7.29 -15.52
C GLY A 8 -7.35 -7.06 -14.01
N MET A 9 -6.96 -8.07 -13.24
CA MET A 9 -6.81 -7.94 -11.78
C MET A 9 -5.42 -7.38 -11.45
N LEU A 10 -5.38 -6.28 -10.71
CA LEU A 10 -4.17 -5.77 -10.08
C LEU A 10 -4.27 -5.99 -8.56
N THR A 11 -3.37 -6.81 -8.02
CA THR A 11 -3.22 -7.01 -6.57
C THR A 11 -1.85 -6.48 -6.14
N ILE A 12 -1.85 -5.63 -5.11
CA ILE A 12 -0.65 -5.01 -4.54
C ILE A 12 -0.42 -5.61 -3.16
N TYR A 13 0.80 -6.09 -2.93
CA TYR A 13 1.26 -6.64 -1.66
C TYR A 13 2.30 -5.70 -1.04
N LEU A 14 2.26 -5.54 0.27
CA LEU A 14 3.23 -4.76 1.05
C LEU A 14 4.03 -5.69 1.96
N THR A 15 5.36 -5.55 1.94
CA THR A 15 6.32 -6.17 2.87
C THR A 15 7.31 -5.09 3.29
N ASP A 16 7.99 -5.30 4.41
CA ASP A 16 9.08 -4.43 4.85
C ASP A 16 10.28 -5.26 5.31
N ALA A 17 11.47 -4.65 5.31
CA ALA A 17 12.70 -5.25 5.82
C ALA A 17 13.30 -4.36 6.92
N PRO A 18 12.62 -4.23 8.08
CA PRO A 18 13.09 -3.40 9.16
C PRO A 18 14.44 -3.92 9.67
N THR A 19 15.42 -3.03 9.77
CA THR A 19 16.75 -3.34 10.32
C THR A 19 16.91 -2.95 11.78
N ILE A 20 15.84 -2.42 12.40
CA ILE A 20 15.89 -1.82 13.74
C ILE A 20 15.16 -2.70 14.75
N ALA A 21 15.91 -3.15 15.77
CA ALA A 21 15.42 -3.97 16.88
C ALA A 21 14.99 -3.16 18.12
N THR A 22 14.94 -1.82 18.04
CA THR A 22 14.75 -0.95 19.21
C THR A 22 13.34 -0.39 19.37
N PHE A 23 12.44 -0.65 18.41
CA PHE A 23 11.06 -0.16 18.45
C PHE A 23 10.11 -1.26 18.92
N ASP A 24 9.09 -0.89 19.69
CA ASP A 24 7.98 -1.77 20.06
C ASP A 24 7.04 -1.98 18.86
N SER A 25 6.83 -0.93 18.05
CA SER A 25 6.09 -0.99 16.78
C SER A 25 6.47 0.17 15.85
N VAL A 26 6.30 -0.04 14.55
CA VAL A 26 6.49 0.98 13.50
C VAL A 26 5.20 1.04 12.70
N ASN A 27 4.34 2.00 12.99
CA ASN A 27 2.98 2.04 12.47
C ASN A 27 2.88 3.07 11.34
N ILE A 28 2.33 2.64 10.20
CA ILE A 28 2.00 3.53 9.08
C ILE A 28 0.51 3.40 8.78
N THR A 29 -0.17 4.53 8.73
CA THR A 29 -1.56 4.65 8.31
C THR A 29 -1.60 5.12 6.86
N PHE A 30 -2.02 4.23 5.98
CA PHE A 30 -2.24 4.49 4.58
C PHE A 30 -3.70 4.86 4.32
N SER A 31 -3.96 5.73 3.35
CA SER A 31 -5.32 6.13 2.97
C SER A 31 -5.68 5.81 1.54
N GLN A 32 -4.69 5.54 0.69
CA GLN A 32 -4.96 5.21 -0.70
C GLN A 32 -3.76 4.52 -1.35
N VAL A 33 -4.05 3.58 -2.24
CA VAL A 33 -3.11 3.14 -3.27
C VAL A 33 -3.74 3.29 -4.64
N SER A 34 -2.94 3.78 -5.58
CA SER A 34 -3.36 4.07 -6.94
C SER A 34 -2.27 3.72 -7.93
N ALA A 35 -2.66 3.37 -9.15
CA ALA A 35 -1.75 3.05 -10.24
C ALA A 35 -1.98 4.02 -11.40
N HIS A 36 -0.88 4.46 -12.02
CA HIS A 36 -0.93 5.44 -13.10
C HIS A 36 -1.03 4.73 -14.45
N LEU A 37 -2.12 4.98 -15.17
CA LEU A 37 -2.37 4.51 -16.53
C LEU A 37 -2.43 5.72 -17.46
N ASP A 38 -1.47 5.79 -18.39
CA ASP A 38 -1.33 6.89 -19.36
C ASP A 38 -1.30 8.30 -18.76
N SER A 39 -2.44 8.95 -18.57
CA SER A 39 -2.59 10.29 -17.99
C SER A 39 -3.51 10.34 -16.76
N GLU A 40 -3.95 9.19 -16.26
CA GLU A 40 -4.94 9.07 -15.19
C GLU A 40 -4.45 8.19 -14.03
N TRP A 41 -4.95 8.50 -12.83
CA TRP A 41 -4.72 7.69 -11.63
C TRP A 41 -5.93 6.79 -11.37
N VAL A 42 -5.72 5.48 -11.44
CA VAL A 42 -6.72 4.47 -11.10
C VAL A 42 -6.56 4.11 -9.62
N THR A 43 -7.62 4.28 -8.82
CA THR A 43 -7.59 3.86 -7.40
C THR A 43 -7.71 2.35 -7.30
N VAL A 44 -6.80 1.72 -6.56
CA VAL A 44 -6.78 0.26 -6.34
C VAL A 44 -7.33 -0.09 -4.95
N GLN A 45 -7.06 0.76 -3.95
CA GLN A 45 -7.66 0.70 -2.62
C GLN A 45 -7.78 2.11 -2.06
N GLY A 46 -8.92 2.42 -1.44
CA GLY A 46 -9.23 3.75 -0.90
C GLY A 46 -9.61 3.78 0.58
N ASP A 47 -9.66 2.62 1.24
CA ASP A 47 -9.89 2.57 2.69
C ASP A 47 -8.61 2.80 3.46
N THR A 48 -8.75 3.39 4.64
CA THR A 48 -7.66 3.57 5.57
C THR A 48 -7.19 2.23 6.13
N LEU A 49 -5.88 2.00 6.13
CA LEU A 49 -5.23 0.82 6.71
C LEU A 49 -4.04 1.26 7.55
N THR A 50 -4.00 0.85 8.82
CA THR A 50 -2.80 0.97 9.64
C THR A 50 -2.06 -0.37 9.67
N ALA A 51 -0.78 -0.37 9.33
CA ALA A 51 0.07 -1.55 9.40
C ALA A 51 1.29 -1.30 10.30
N ASN A 52 1.61 -2.27 11.15
CA ASN A 52 2.88 -2.32 11.86
C ASN A 52 3.92 -3.00 10.96
N LEU A 53 4.91 -2.23 10.50
CA LEU A 53 5.94 -2.74 9.58
C LEU A 53 6.82 -3.83 10.22
N LEU A 54 6.91 -3.85 11.55
CA LEU A 54 7.60 -4.92 12.26
C LEU A 54 6.89 -6.27 12.14
N ASP A 55 5.66 -6.34 11.62
CA ASP A 55 4.99 -7.61 11.32
C ASP A 55 5.23 -8.07 9.87
N LEU A 56 5.74 -7.18 9.01
CA LEU A 56 5.85 -7.37 7.56
C LEU A 56 7.24 -7.86 7.10
N TYR A 57 8.08 -8.32 8.04
CA TYR A 57 9.43 -8.83 7.80
C TYR A 57 9.46 -10.35 7.60
N ASN A 58 10.62 -10.88 7.20
CA ASN A 58 10.85 -12.32 7.01
C ASN A 58 9.89 -13.01 6.02
N GLY A 59 9.46 -12.30 4.98
CA GLY A 59 8.58 -12.84 3.93
C GLY A 59 7.10 -12.72 4.26
N ASN A 60 6.74 -12.11 5.38
CA ASN A 60 5.36 -11.72 5.65
C ASN A 60 4.96 -10.56 4.74
N THR A 61 3.78 -10.67 4.15
CA THR A 61 3.17 -9.62 3.32
C THR A 61 1.73 -9.41 3.74
N ILE A 62 1.22 -8.20 3.54
CA ILE A 62 -0.22 -7.94 3.57
C ILE A 62 -0.73 -7.58 2.19
N VAL A 63 -1.98 -7.93 1.89
CA VAL A 63 -2.67 -7.40 0.71
C VAL A 63 -2.99 -5.94 0.99
N PHE A 64 -2.36 -5.06 0.24
CA PHE A 64 -2.53 -3.63 0.41
C PHE A 64 -3.66 -3.05 -0.46
N GLY A 65 -3.99 -3.74 -1.55
CA GLY A 65 -5.15 -3.44 -2.37
C GLY A 65 -5.33 -4.45 -3.48
N SER A 66 -6.57 -4.66 -3.92
CA SER A 66 -6.89 -5.51 -5.07
C SER A 66 -8.08 -4.93 -5.81
N ALA A 67 -7.93 -4.67 -7.10
CA ALA A 67 -8.99 -4.14 -7.93
C ALA A 67 -8.93 -4.69 -9.36
N GLU A 68 -10.09 -4.82 -9.98
CA GLU A 68 -10.19 -4.96 -11.43
C GLU A 68 -9.94 -3.59 -12.06
N VAL A 69 -8.92 -3.51 -12.91
CA VAL A 69 -8.44 -2.26 -13.52
C VAL A 69 -8.43 -2.36 -15.05
N PRO A 70 -8.53 -1.23 -15.77
CA PRO A 70 -8.42 -1.25 -17.23
C PRO A 70 -7.10 -1.84 -17.70
N ALA A 71 -7.14 -2.60 -18.80
CA ALA A 71 -5.93 -3.13 -19.43
C ALA A 71 -5.10 -1.98 -20.01
N GLY A 72 -3.78 -2.05 -19.83
CA GLY A 72 -2.87 -1.05 -20.35
C GLY A 72 -1.52 -1.08 -19.64
N LYS A 73 -0.68 -0.08 -19.93
CA LYS A 73 0.67 0.02 -19.37
C LYS A 73 0.69 0.95 -18.16
N TYR A 74 0.83 0.36 -16.99
CA TYR A 74 1.02 1.10 -15.75
C TYR A 74 2.51 1.41 -15.54
N THR A 75 2.83 2.67 -15.24
CA THR A 75 4.23 3.12 -15.09
C THR A 75 4.58 3.53 -13.67
N GLN A 76 3.58 3.75 -12.81
CA GLN A 76 3.77 4.20 -11.44
C GLN A 76 2.73 3.59 -10.52
N VAL A 77 3.13 3.38 -9.27
CA VAL A 77 2.23 3.15 -8.14
C VAL A 77 2.42 4.31 -7.18
N ARG A 78 1.33 4.83 -6.63
CA ARG A 78 1.32 5.87 -5.61
C ARG A 78 0.60 5.37 -4.38
N ILE A 79 1.24 5.57 -3.24
CA ILE A 79 0.71 5.28 -1.91
C ILE A 79 0.54 6.61 -1.19
N LYS A 80 -0.62 6.85 -0.59
CA LYS A 80 -0.86 7.98 0.31
C LYS A 80 -0.76 7.51 1.76
N ILE A 81 -0.02 8.26 2.55
CA ILE A 81 0.21 8.04 3.98
C ILE A 81 -0.40 9.25 4.70
N ASP A 82 -1.26 8.96 5.66
CA ASP A 82 -1.93 9.97 6.49
C ASP A 82 -1.23 10.16 7.83
N ASP A 83 -0.65 9.09 8.39
CA ASP A 83 0.05 9.12 9.67
C ASP A 83 1.20 8.10 9.67
N ALA A 84 2.28 8.43 10.36
CA ALA A 84 3.41 7.52 10.58
C ALA A 84 4.01 7.81 11.96
N TYR A 85 4.15 6.77 12.77
CA TYR A 85 4.70 6.90 14.11
C TYR A 85 5.34 5.60 14.57
N VAL A 86 6.29 5.71 15.49
CA VAL A 86 6.90 4.57 16.18
C VAL A 86 6.47 4.55 17.64
N VAL A 87 6.54 3.37 18.26
CA VAL A 87 6.39 3.23 19.71
C VAL A 87 7.72 2.77 20.30
N MET A 88 8.20 3.47 21.33
CA MET A 88 9.39 3.11 22.10
C MET A 88 9.08 3.16 23.58
N ASN A 89 9.35 2.07 24.30
CA ASN A 89 9.06 1.95 25.72
C ASN A 89 7.59 2.31 26.06
N GLY A 90 6.67 1.91 25.18
CA GLY A 90 5.24 2.23 25.30
C GLY A 90 4.85 3.68 24.99
N GLN A 91 5.77 4.53 24.55
CA GLN A 91 5.48 5.93 24.18
C GLN A 91 5.49 6.11 22.65
N ARG A 92 4.52 6.86 22.11
CA ARG A 92 4.46 7.23 20.69
C ARG A 92 5.46 8.35 20.37
N HIS A 93 6.12 8.22 19.22
CA HIS A 93 7.00 9.22 18.63
C HIS A 93 6.69 9.37 17.13
N ASP A 94 6.60 10.61 16.65
CA ASP A 94 6.35 10.94 15.23
C ASP A 94 7.67 11.19 14.46
#